data_AF-A0A6J7ECF6-F1
#
_entry.id   AF-A0A6J7ECF6-F1
#
_cell.length_a   1.000
_cell.length_b   1.000
_cell.length_c   1.000
_cell.angle_alpha   90.00
_cell.angle_beta   90.00
_cell.angle_gamma   90.00
#
_symmetry.space_group_name_H-M   'P 1'
#
loop_
_entity.id
_entity.type
_entity.pdbx_description
1 polymer ?
#
loop_
_entity_poly.entity_id
_entity_poly.type
_entity_poly.pdbx_seq_one_letter_code
_entity_poly.pdbx_strand_id
1 'polypeptide(L)'
;MTSIYEVLCWIAAGACLISATIGALAFRSGFAHPRAWFAIRVAQGAVVAPAALGAVLLAGVGESGHGLQYGYSLMAAAVSFAAEQLRLASASSVLARLNIDGSEGVRALPEVEQERLARQIALRELGVEAVALMVCVALLLRGAGAY
;
A
#
# COMPACT_ATOMS: atom_id res chain seq x y z
N MET A 1 10.11 -17.63 -22.59
CA MET A 1 10.52 -18.13 -21.26
C MET A 1 10.27 -16.99 -20.29
N THR A 2 9.46 -17.18 -19.26
CA THR A 2 9.11 -16.12 -18.29
C THR A 2 10.36 -15.74 -17.50
N SER A 3 10.75 -14.45 -17.53
CA SER A 3 11.91 -13.99 -16.76
C SER A 3 11.63 -14.04 -15.25
N ILE A 4 12.68 -14.16 -14.42
CA ILE A 4 12.53 -14.11 -12.95
C ILE A 4 11.86 -12.80 -12.50
N TYR A 5 12.11 -11.71 -13.23
CA TYR A 5 11.49 -10.41 -13.01
C TYR A 5 9.96 -10.45 -13.21
N GLU A 6 9.50 -11.02 -14.32
CA GLU A 6 8.06 -11.20 -14.59
C GLU A 6 7.38 -12.05 -13.51
N VAL A 7 8.03 -13.15 -13.07
CA VAL A 7 7.50 -14.01 -12.02
C VAL A 7 7.33 -13.23 -10.71
N LEU A 8 8.31 -12.43 -10.32
CA LEU A 8 8.21 -11.57 -9.14
C LEU A 8 7.08 -10.54 -9.27
N CYS A 9 6.90 -9.96 -10.46
CA CYS A 9 5.80 -9.03 -10.72
C CYS A 9 4.43 -9.71 -10.58
N TRP A 10 4.25 -10.92 -11.12
CA TRP A 10 3.01 -11.69 -10.96
C TRP A 10 2.71 -12.05 -9.50
N ILE A 11 3.73 -12.52 -8.75
CA ILE A 11 3.57 -12.85 -7.32
C ILE A 11 3.19 -11.60 -6.53
N ALA A 12 3.89 -10.48 -6.74
CA ALA A 12 3.61 -9.23 -6.05
C ALA A 12 2.23 -8.68 -6.42
N ALA A 13 1.82 -8.74 -7.69
CA ALA A 13 0.49 -8.34 -8.13
C ALA A 13 -0.61 -9.19 -7.46
N GLY A 14 -0.42 -10.51 -7.40
CA GLY A 14 -1.35 -11.41 -6.71
C GLY A 14 -1.46 -11.10 -5.21
N ALA A 15 -0.33 -10.88 -4.54
CA ALA A 15 -0.29 -10.49 -3.14
C ALA A 15 -1.00 -9.15 -2.89
N CYS A 16 -0.76 -8.14 -3.74
CA CYS A 16 -1.43 -6.85 -3.67
C CYS A 16 -2.94 -6.97 -3.86
N LEU A 17 -3.39 -7.76 -4.86
CA LEU A 17 -4.82 -7.93 -5.14
C LEU A 17 -5.55 -8.62 -3.97
N ILE A 18 -4.96 -9.67 -3.41
CA ILE A 18 -5.51 -10.38 -2.26
C ILE A 18 -5.59 -9.43 -1.06
N SER A 19 -4.49 -8.75 -0.73
CA SER A 19 -4.44 -7.84 0.41
C SER A 19 -5.33 -6.61 0.26
N ALA A 20 -5.44 -6.04 -0.95
CA ALA A 20 -6.38 -4.96 -1.24
C ALA A 20 -7.83 -5.41 -1.07
N THR A 21 -8.17 -6.63 -1.52
CA THR A 21 -9.51 -7.22 -1.33
C THR A 21 -9.82 -7.43 0.16
N ILE A 22 -8.88 -7.98 0.92
CA ILE A 22 -9.01 -8.13 2.38
C ILE A 22 -9.20 -6.76 3.04
N GLY A 23 -8.39 -5.77 2.65
CA GLY A 23 -8.49 -4.40 3.15
C GLY A 23 -9.84 -3.74 2.84
N ALA A 24 -10.34 -3.90 1.62
CA ALA A 24 -11.65 -3.39 1.21
C ALA A 24 -12.81 -4.07 1.98
N LEU A 25 -12.72 -5.38 2.22
CA LEU A 25 -13.71 -6.10 3.01
C LEU A 25 -13.70 -5.67 4.49
N ALA A 26 -12.52 -5.50 5.07
CA ALA A 26 -12.35 -4.98 6.43
C ALA A 26 -12.79 -3.51 6.57
N PHE A 27 -12.57 -2.69 5.53
CA PHE A 27 -13.09 -1.34 5.48
C PHE A 27 -14.62 -1.34 5.46
N ARG A 28 -15.23 -2.21 4.64
CA ARG A 28 -16.69 -2.35 4.53
C ARG A 28 -17.34 -2.86 5.82
N SER A 29 -16.65 -3.71 6.60
CA SER A 29 -17.16 -4.15 7.91
C SER A 29 -17.04 -3.08 9.00
N GLY A 30 -16.37 -1.96 8.73
CA GLY A 30 -16.14 -0.90 9.71
C GLY A 30 -15.11 -1.28 10.78
N PHE A 31 -14.32 -2.32 10.56
CA PHE A 31 -13.31 -2.78 11.51
C PHE A 31 -11.97 -3.11 10.84
N ALA A 32 -10.92 -2.39 11.24
CA ALA A 32 -9.56 -2.62 10.77
C ALA A 32 -8.91 -3.80 11.52
N HIS A 33 -9.16 -5.03 11.04
CA HIS A 33 -8.61 -6.24 11.66
C HIS A 33 -7.07 -6.26 11.63
N PRO A 34 -6.40 -6.71 12.71
CA PRO A 34 -4.93 -6.87 12.73
C PRO A 34 -4.40 -7.76 11.59
N ARG A 35 -5.18 -8.78 11.19
CA ARG A 35 -4.84 -9.67 10.06
C ARG A 35 -4.88 -8.95 8.71
N ALA A 36 -5.83 -8.02 8.51
CA ALA A 36 -5.90 -7.22 7.29
C ALA A 36 -4.69 -6.30 7.19
N TRP A 37 -4.32 -5.68 8.32
CA TRP A 37 -3.09 -4.89 8.42
C TRP A 37 -1.84 -5.70 8.10
N PHE A 38 -1.71 -6.88 8.69
CA PHE A 38 -0.58 -7.77 8.40
C PHE A 38 -0.51 -8.14 6.91
N ALA A 39 -1.64 -8.49 6.29
CA ALA A 39 -1.69 -8.82 4.87
C ALA A 39 -1.23 -7.65 3.98
N ILE A 40 -1.64 -6.41 4.31
CA ILE A 40 -1.19 -5.20 3.60
C ILE A 40 0.32 -5.01 3.72
N ARG A 41 0.90 -5.18 4.92
CA ARG A 41 2.36 -5.04 5.14
C ARG A 41 3.15 -6.09 4.36
N VAL A 42 2.67 -7.32 4.31
CA VAL A 42 3.29 -8.38 3.51
C VAL A 42 3.24 -8.03 2.02
N ALA A 43 2.10 -7.52 1.53
CA ALA A 43 1.97 -7.12 0.12
C ALA A 43 2.91 -5.96 -0.24
N GLN A 44 3.00 -4.92 0.61
CA GLN A 44 3.94 -3.82 0.43
C GLN A 44 5.39 -4.33 0.38
N GLY A 45 5.77 -5.25 1.27
CA GLY A 45 7.08 -5.91 1.24
C GLY A 45 7.32 -6.69 -0.06
N ALA A 46 6.29 -7.36 -0.59
CA ALA A 46 6.37 -8.08 -1.85
C ALA A 46 6.60 -7.15 -3.06
N VAL A 47 6.12 -5.90 -3.02
CA VAL A 47 6.38 -4.89 -4.07
C VAL A 47 7.86 -4.51 -4.14
N VAL A 48 8.58 -4.55 -3.01
CA VAL A 48 10.00 -4.16 -2.95
C VAL A 48 10.89 -5.07 -3.81
N ALA A 49 10.61 -6.38 -3.84
CA ALA A 49 11.43 -7.35 -4.56
C ALA A 49 11.52 -7.09 -6.09
N PRO A 50 10.41 -6.99 -6.86
CA PRO A 50 10.48 -6.64 -8.27
C PRO A 50 10.93 -5.20 -8.51
N ALA A 51 10.70 -4.27 -7.57
CA ALA A 51 11.20 -2.90 -7.68
C ALA A 51 12.73 -2.83 -7.60
N ALA A 52 13.33 -3.53 -6.63
CA ALA A 52 14.77 -3.62 -6.47
C ALA A 52 15.43 -4.28 -7.68
N LEU A 53 14.87 -5.41 -8.15
CA LEU A 53 15.38 -6.08 -9.35
C LEU A 53 15.21 -5.20 -10.61
N GLY A 54 14.03 -4.58 -10.78
CA GLY A 54 13.77 -3.66 -11.87
C GLY A 54 14.76 -2.49 -11.90
N ALA A 55 15.14 -1.95 -10.74
CA ALA A 55 16.12 -0.87 -10.64
C ALA A 55 17.52 -1.33 -11.11
N VAL A 56 17.93 -2.54 -10.71
CA VAL A 56 19.21 -3.13 -11.17
C VAL A 56 19.20 -3.37 -12.68
N LEU A 57 18.10 -3.88 -13.22
CA LEU A 57 17.97 -4.13 -14.66
C LEU A 57 17.98 -2.81 -15.45
N LEU A 58 17.31 -1.77 -14.96
CA LEU A 58 17.29 -0.44 -15.57
C LEU A 58 18.67 0.25 -15.54
N ALA A 59 19.53 -0.08 -14.57
CA ALA A 59 20.88 0.47 -14.44
C ALA A 59 21.88 -0.06 -15.50
N GLY A 60 21.43 -0.88 -16.46
CA GLY A 60 22.24 -1.30 -17.62
C GLY A 60 22.51 -2.81 -17.70
N VAL A 61 21.92 -3.62 -16.80
CA VAL A 61 22.01 -5.08 -16.84
C VAL A 61 20.88 -5.70 -17.69
N GLY A 62 19.75 -5.01 -17.80
CA GLY A 62 18.58 -5.48 -18.53
C GLY A 62 18.66 -5.23 -20.04
N GLU A 63 17.77 -5.88 -20.78
CA GLU A 63 17.67 -5.72 -22.23
C GLU A 63 17.13 -4.34 -22.60
N SER A 64 17.71 -3.73 -23.65
CA SER A 64 17.44 -2.35 -24.08
C SER A 64 15.99 -2.08 -24.55
N GLY A 65 15.17 -3.11 -24.72
CA GLY A 65 13.74 -3.00 -25.05
C GLY A 65 12.77 -3.07 -23.86
N HIS A 66 13.24 -3.43 -22.65
CA HIS A 66 12.38 -3.75 -21.50
C HIS A 66 12.40 -2.66 -20.41
N GLY A 67 13.07 -1.53 -20.64
CA GLY A 67 13.24 -0.46 -19.65
C GLY A 67 11.92 0.08 -19.09
N LEU A 68 10.87 0.17 -19.91
CA LEU A 68 9.54 0.60 -19.46
C LEU A 68 8.90 -0.42 -18.50
N GLN A 69 9.08 -1.72 -18.76
CA GLN A 69 8.58 -2.77 -17.89
C GLN A 69 9.23 -2.69 -16.51
N TYR A 70 10.55 -2.48 -16.46
CA TYR A 70 11.28 -2.29 -15.21
C TYR A 70 10.83 -1.03 -14.47
N GLY A 71 10.57 0.06 -15.19
CA GLY A 71 10.06 1.31 -14.61
C GLY A 71 8.73 1.16 -13.88
N TYR A 72 7.85 0.25 -14.31
CA TYR A 72 6.56 0.05 -13.64
C TYR A 72 6.70 -0.52 -12.22
N SER A 73 7.66 -1.42 -11.96
CA SER A 73 7.86 -1.94 -10.60
C SER A 73 8.43 -0.88 -9.65
N LEU A 74 9.32 0.01 -10.15
CA LEU A 74 9.76 1.19 -9.39
C LEU A 74 8.60 2.13 -9.07
N MET A 75 7.73 2.38 -10.07
CA MET A 75 6.55 3.22 -9.85
C MET A 75 5.60 2.60 -8.82
N ALA A 76 5.43 1.27 -8.82
CA ALA A 76 4.64 0.58 -7.80
C ALA A 76 5.23 0.79 -6.39
N ALA A 77 6.55 0.69 -6.23
CA ALA A 77 7.21 1.00 -4.97
C ALA A 77 7.05 2.47 -4.57
N ALA A 78 7.15 3.41 -5.51
CA ALA A 78 6.92 4.84 -5.25
C ALA A 78 5.48 5.13 -4.79
N VAL A 79 4.48 4.50 -5.40
CA VAL A 79 3.08 4.60 -4.99
C VAL A 79 2.88 4.02 -3.59
N SER A 80 3.44 2.85 -3.31
CA SER A 80 3.38 2.24 -1.97
C SER A 80 4.03 3.13 -0.91
N PHE A 81 5.15 3.77 -1.25
CA PHE A 81 5.82 4.71 -0.35
C PHE A 81 5.00 5.97 -0.11
N ALA A 82 4.41 6.55 -1.17
CA ALA A 82 3.54 7.72 -1.06
C ALA A 82 2.30 7.42 -0.20
N ALA A 83 1.72 6.22 -0.33
CA ALA A 83 0.61 5.77 0.49
C ALA A 83 0.97 5.73 1.99
N GLU A 84 2.17 5.26 2.32
CA GLU A 84 2.67 5.26 3.70
C GLU A 84 2.84 6.70 4.23
N GLN A 85 3.28 7.66 3.41
CA GLN A 85 3.31 9.08 3.82
C GLN A 85 1.91 9.64 4.08
N LEU A 86 0.93 9.30 3.23
CA LEU A 86 -0.46 9.70 3.41
C LEU A 86 -1.08 9.06 4.66
N ARG A 87 -0.69 7.81 4.98
CA ARG A 87 -1.07 7.11 6.21
C ARG A 87 -0.57 7.86 7.44
N LEU A 88 0.70 8.25 7.46
CA LEU A 88 1.29 9.03 8.56
C LEU A 88 0.60 10.40 8.73
N ALA A 89 0.26 11.07 7.63
CA ALA A 89 -0.47 12.34 7.65
C ALA A 89 -1.96 12.19 8.03
N SER A 90 -2.49 10.96 8.01
CA SER A 90 -3.91 10.69 8.20
C SER A 90 -4.40 11.15 9.58
N ALA A 91 -3.73 10.70 10.63
CA ALA A 91 -4.10 11.00 12.02
C ALA A 91 -4.15 12.51 12.27
N SER A 92 -3.09 13.23 11.91
CA SER A 92 -3.00 14.69 12.07
C SER A 92 -4.15 15.41 11.35
N SER A 93 -4.49 15.00 10.13
CA SER A 93 -5.58 15.62 9.38
C SER A 93 -6.98 15.31 9.96
N VAL A 94 -7.17 14.18 10.63
CA VAL A 94 -8.44 13.85 11.32
C VAL A 94 -8.55 14.67 12.61
N LEU A 95 -7.48 14.75 13.40
CA LEU A 95 -7.45 15.55 14.63
C LEU A 95 -7.69 17.04 14.34
N ALA A 96 -7.03 17.58 13.32
CA ALA A 96 -7.20 18.97 12.90
C ALA A 96 -8.66 19.27 12.49
N ARG A 97 -9.33 18.33 11.80
CA ARG A 97 -10.75 18.48 11.43
C ARG A 97 -11.69 18.51 12.62
N LEU A 98 -11.29 17.90 13.73
CA LEU A 98 -12.08 17.82 14.97
C LEU A 98 -11.64 18.87 16.01
N ASN A 99 -10.69 19.76 15.67
CA ASN A 99 -10.06 20.71 16.60
C ASN A 99 -9.51 20.04 17.87
N ILE A 100 -8.91 18.85 17.71
CA ILE A 100 -8.28 18.12 18.81
C ILE A 100 -6.77 18.35 18.77
N ASP A 101 -6.23 18.93 19.84
CA ASP A 101 -4.81 19.23 19.97
C ASP A 101 -4.00 17.99 20.38
N GLY A 102 -3.52 17.28 19.36
CA GLY A 102 -2.56 16.19 19.53
C GLY A 102 -3.05 15.06 20.44
N SER A 103 -2.10 14.38 21.10
CA SER A 103 -2.39 13.23 21.95
C SER A 103 -3.02 13.60 23.30
N GLU A 104 -2.72 14.79 23.83
CA GLU A 104 -3.34 15.27 25.07
C GLU A 104 -4.82 15.57 24.87
N GLY A 105 -5.18 16.24 23.77
CA GLY A 105 -6.57 16.46 23.41
C GLY A 105 -7.35 15.16 23.23
N VAL A 106 -6.73 14.13 22.65
CA VAL A 106 -7.37 12.80 22.54
C VAL A 106 -7.61 12.18 23.93
N ARG A 107 -6.64 12.24 24.84
CA ARG A 107 -6.76 11.67 26.19
C ARG A 107 -7.80 12.38 27.06
N ALA A 108 -8.10 13.64 26.76
CA ALA A 108 -9.13 14.40 27.45
C ALA A 108 -10.56 13.97 27.05
N LEU A 109 -10.72 13.24 25.93
CA LEU A 109 -12.03 12.75 25.50
C LEU A 109 -12.52 11.58 26.38
N PRO A 110 -13.84 11.38 26.50
CA PRO A 110 -14.41 10.14 27.03
C PRO A 110 -13.89 8.90 26.28
N GLU A 111 -13.70 7.79 26.98
CA GLU A 111 -13.13 6.54 26.40
C GLU A 111 -13.85 6.10 25.12
N VAL A 112 -15.19 6.16 25.10
CA VAL A 112 -16.00 5.81 23.94
C VAL A 112 -15.69 6.68 22.71
N GLU A 113 -15.38 7.95 22.93
CA GLU A 113 -14.99 8.88 21.85
C GLU A 113 -13.56 8.64 21.38
N GLN A 114 -12.65 8.29 22.29
CA GLN A 114 -11.28 7.89 21.94
C GLN A 114 -11.28 6.65 21.04
N GLU A 115 -12.06 5.62 21.41
CA GLU A 115 -12.20 4.39 20.60
C GLU A 115 -12.82 4.68 19.24
N ARG A 116 -13.84 5.54 19.18
CA ARG A 116 -14.48 5.93 17.93
C ARG A 116 -13.50 6.67 17.01
N LEU A 117 -12.71 7.58 17.56
CA LEU A 117 -11.69 8.34 16.83
C LEU A 117 -10.56 7.43 16.33
N ALA A 118 -10.03 6.54 17.18
CA ALA A 118 -9.02 5.56 16.80
C ALA A 118 -9.52 4.65 15.67
N ARG A 119 -10.77 4.18 15.76
CA ARG A 119 -11.40 3.38 14.70
C ARG A 119 -11.54 4.18 13.40
N GLN A 120 -11.94 5.44 13.46
CA GLN A 120 -12.06 6.31 12.30
C GLN A 120 -10.71 6.51 11.60
N ILE A 121 -9.65 6.78 12.36
CA ILE A 121 -8.29 6.93 11.84
C ILE A 121 -7.82 5.62 11.20
N ALA A 122 -7.96 4.50 11.92
CA ALA A 122 -7.53 3.19 11.44
C ALA A 122 -8.24 2.77 10.13
N LEU A 123 -9.54 3.03 10.00
CA LEU A 123 -10.28 2.77 8.76
C LEU A 123 -9.81 3.64 7.61
N ARG A 124 -9.50 4.92 7.88
CA ARG A 124 -8.98 5.81 6.84
C ARG A 124 -7.60 5.38 6.36
N GLU A 125 -6.72 5.04 7.29
CA GLU A 125 -5.39 4.47 6.98
C GLU A 125 -5.52 3.20 6.14
N LEU A 126 -6.39 2.27 6.55
CA LEU A 126 -6.67 1.04 5.82
C LEU A 126 -7.17 1.30 4.39
N GLY A 127 -8.07 2.27 4.22
CA GLY A 127 -8.62 2.63 2.92
C GLY A 127 -7.57 3.20 1.96
N VAL A 128 -6.70 4.09 2.45
CA VAL A 128 -5.58 4.65 1.67
C VAL A 128 -4.67 3.52 1.17
N GLU A 129 -4.30 2.61 2.06
CA GLU A 129 -3.41 1.49 1.72
C GLU A 129 -4.04 0.50 0.74
N ALA A 130 -5.31 0.15 0.94
CA ALA A 130 -6.01 -0.76 0.04
C ALA A 130 -6.10 -0.19 -1.40
N VAL A 131 -6.38 1.11 -1.52
CA VAL A 131 -6.42 1.78 -2.84
C VAL A 131 -5.03 1.83 -3.47
N ALA A 132 -3.99 2.14 -2.70
CA ALA A 132 -2.62 2.14 -3.20
C ALA A 132 -2.19 0.76 -3.72
N LEU A 133 -2.52 -0.31 -2.99
CA LEU A 133 -2.25 -1.68 -3.45
C LEU A 133 -2.98 -2.00 -4.77
N MET A 134 -4.20 -1.52 -4.98
CA MET A 134 -4.89 -1.68 -6.27
C MET A 134 -4.15 -0.99 -7.43
N VAL A 135 -3.58 0.20 -7.19
CA VAL A 135 -2.71 0.87 -8.17
C VAL A 135 -1.44 0.05 -8.42
N CYS A 136 -0.83 -0.49 -7.36
CA CYS A 136 0.33 -1.38 -7.48
C CYS A 136 0.00 -2.63 -8.31
N VAL A 137 -1.20 -3.22 -8.19
CA VAL A 137 -1.62 -4.35 -9.06
C VAL A 137 -1.51 -3.96 -10.53
N ALA A 138 -2.11 -2.84 -10.93
CA ALA A 138 -2.08 -2.41 -12.33
C ALA A 138 -0.63 -2.21 -12.83
N LEU A 139 0.22 -1.56 -12.03
CA LEU A 139 1.63 -1.31 -12.37
C LEU A 139 2.43 -2.61 -12.45
N LEU A 140 2.26 -3.52 -11.50
CA LEU A 140 2.98 -4.80 -11.49
C LEU A 140 2.53 -5.72 -12.61
N LEU A 141 1.25 -5.70 -12.99
CA LEU A 141 0.77 -6.42 -14.18
C LEU A 141 1.43 -5.88 -15.45
N ARG A 142 1.54 -4.56 -15.60
CA ARG A 142 2.30 -3.94 -16.71
C ARG A 142 3.78 -4.32 -16.67
N GLY A 143 4.37 -4.37 -15.48
CA GLY A 143 5.74 -4.86 -15.27
C GLY A 143 5.91 -6.33 -15.67
N ALA A 144 4.90 -7.15 -15.46
CA ALA A 144 4.87 -8.55 -15.87
C ALA A 144 4.60 -8.76 -17.38
N GLY A 145 4.53 -7.68 -18.18
CA GLY A 145 4.22 -7.74 -19.60
C GLY A 145 2.75 -7.98 -19.92
N ALA A 146 1.84 -7.79 -18.95
CA ALA A 146 0.41 -7.82 -19.21
C ALA A 146 -0.03 -6.50 -19.86
N TYR A 147 -0.66 -6.61 -21.04
CA TYR A 147 -1.39 -5.59 -21.83
C TYR A 147 -0.70 -4.25 -22.16
#